data_AF-A0A8W8NRV8-F1
#
_entry.id   AF-A0A8W8NRV8-F1
#
_cell.length_a   1.000
_cell.length_b   1.000
_cell.length_c   1.000
_cell.angle_alpha   90.00
_cell.angle_beta   90.00
_cell.angle_gamma   90.00
#
_symmetry.space_group_name_H-M   'P 1'
#
loop_
_entity.id
_entity.type
_entity.pdbx_description
1 polymer ?
#
loop_
_entity_poly.entity_id
_entity_poly.type
_entity_poly.pdbx_seq_one_letter_code
_entity_poly.pdbx_strand_id
1 'polypeptide(L)'
;VISPVLNAGEYCLRFYYFLYGQDIHKFRVNTRVGDRDTVLDSLEGNQGGSWHTYSKDITMNTKFQIFLEAIIGGTDNGDMAFDDVYIFRGRCIA
;
A
#
# COMPACT_ATOMS: atom_id res chain seq x y z
N VAL A 1 -6.26 4.93 -2.64
CA VAL A 1 -6.56 5.78 -1.46
C VAL A 1 -5.35 6.64 -1.13
N ILE A 2 -5.53 7.90 -0.74
CA ILE A 2 -4.44 8.85 -0.44
C ILE A 2 -4.58 9.32 1.01
N SER A 3 -3.51 9.28 1.79
CA SER A 3 -3.50 9.77 3.18
C SER A 3 -3.54 11.30 3.25
N PRO A 4 -3.86 11.89 4.42
CA PRO A 4 -3.50 13.28 4.70
C PRO A 4 -1.98 13.50 4.59
N VAL A 5 -1.56 14.77 4.52
CA VAL A 5 -0.15 15.13 4.57
C VAL A 5 0.40 14.86 5.97
N LEU A 6 1.39 13.98 6.05
CA LEU A 6 2.13 13.62 7.25
C LEU A 6 3.38 14.48 7.39
N ASN A 7 3.83 14.71 8.62
CA ASN A 7 5.11 15.36 8.90
C ASN A 7 6.27 14.38 8.70
N ALA A 8 7.49 14.91 8.52
CA ALA A 8 8.71 14.11 8.53
C ALA A 8 8.80 13.25 9.81
N GLY A 9 9.37 12.05 9.66
CA GLY A 9 9.48 11.07 10.74
C GLY A 9 9.48 9.63 10.24
N GLU A 10 9.48 8.71 11.18
CA GLU A 10 9.35 7.27 10.98
C GLU A 10 7.90 6.85 11.26
N TYR A 11 7.33 6.03 10.38
CA TYR A 11 5.95 5.57 10.43
C TYR A 11 5.86 4.09 10.06
N CYS A 12 4.83 3.43 10.58
CA CYS A 12 4.44 2.08 10.22
C CYS A 12 3.11 2.13 9.49
N LEU A 13 3.09 1.68 8.24
CA LEU A 13 1.87 1.43 7.48
C LEU A 13 1.44 -0.02 7.69
N ARG A 14 0.17 -0.24 8.01
CA ARG A 14 -0.46 -1.57 8.06
C ARG A 14 -1.80 -1.56 7.37
N PHE A 15 -2.14 -2.66 6.72
CA PHE A 15 -3.48 -2.91 6.20
C PHE A 15 -3.68 -4.39 5.93
N TYR A 16 -4.94 -4.79 5.78
CA TYR A 16 -5.31 -6.09 5.25
C TYR A 16 -5.55 -5.99 3.75
N TYR A 17 -5.19 -7.01 3.01
CA TYR A 17 -5.41 -7.08 1.57
C TYR A 17 -5.84 -8.47 1.12
N PHE A 18 -6.57 -8.50 0.01
CA PHE A 18 -7.02 -9.70 -0.68
C PHE A 18 -6.73 -9.52 -2.17
N LEU A 19 -5.94 -10.43 -2.74
CA LEU A 19 -5.48 -10.39 -4.13
C LEU A 19 -5.69 -11.78 -4.74
N TYR A 20 -6.82 -12.00 -5.41
CA TYR A 20 -7.19 -13.31 -5.92
C TYR A 20 -7.73 -13.26 -7.34
N GLY A 21 -7.17 -14.08 -8.23
CA GLY A 21 -7.61 -14.18 -9.62
C GLY A 21 -6.46 -14.24 -10.61
N GLN A 22 -6.77 -14.51 -11.88
CA GLN A 22 -5.77 -14.65 -12.94
C GLN A 22 -5.26 -13.28 -13.43
N ASP A 23 -6.07 -12.23 -13.32
CA ASP A 23 -5.77 -10.89 -13.85
C ASP A 23 -5.42 -9.87 -12.76
N ILE A 24 -4.91 -10.36 -11.64
CA ILE A 24 -4.32 -9.51 -10.62
C ILE A 24 -2.96 -9.03 -11.12
N HIS A 25 -2.87 -7.75 -11.46
CA HIS A 25 -1.63 -7.11 -11.88
C HIS A 25 -0.82 -6.67 -10.65
N LYS A 26 -0.98 -5.41 -10.20
CA LYS A 26 -0.11 -4.83 -9.17
C LYS A 26 -0.92 -4.02 -8.18
N PHE A 27 -0.61 -4.17 -6.91
CA PHE A 27 -1.04 -3.28 -5.84
C PHE A 27 0.18 -2.60 -5.24
N ARG A 28 0.28 -1.28 -5.41
CA ARG A 28 1.45 -0.50 -5.04
C ARG A 28 1.22 0.33 -3.79
N VAL A 29 2.26 0.38 -2.97
CA VAL A 29 2.40 1.34 -1.88
C VAL A 29 3.36 2.41 -2.32
N ASN A 30 2.91 3.66 -2.31
CA ASN A 30 3.66 4.79 -2.81
C ASN A 30 3.75 5.91 -1.77
N THR A 31 4.78 6.75 -1.89
CA THR A 31 4.86 8.05 -1.22
C THR A 31 4.81 9.19 -2.22
N ARG A 32 4.30 10.33 -1.77
CA ARG A 32 4.29 11.60 -2.51
C ARG A 32 4.94 12.69 -1.68
N VAL A 33 5.91 13.40 -2.24
CA VAL A 33 6.54 14.61 -1.65
C VAL A 33 6.39 15.76 -2.65
N GLY A 34 5.56 16.74 -2.34
CA GLY A 34 5.13 17.74 -3.33
C GLY A 34 4.43 17.03 -4.49
N ASP A 35 4.97 17.18 -5.70
CA ASP A 35 4.45 16.52 -6.92
C ASP A 35 5.25 15.28 -7.33
N ARG A 36 6.20 14.84 -6.49
CA ARG A 36 7.05 13.68 -6.80
C ARG A 36 6.53 12.42 -6.11
N ASP A 37 6.13 11.46 -6.94
CA ASP A 37 5.75 10.12 -6.51
C ASP A 37 6.95 9.17 -6.47
N THR A 38 6.93 8.24 -5.53
CA THR A 38 7.93 7.18 -5.40
C THR A 38 7.26 5.88 -4.99
N VAL A 39 7.51 4.82 -5.76
CA VAL A 39 7.05 3.47 -5.43
C VAL A 39 7.90 2.94 -4.27
N LEU A 40 7.24 2.61 -3.15
CA LEU A 40 7.90 1.97 -2.01
C LEU A 40 7.83 0.45 -2.10
N ASP A 41 6.70 -0.09 -2.56
CA ASP A 41 6.48 -1.53 -2.69
C ASP A 41 5.43 -1.86 -3.74
N SER A 42 5.45 -3.12 -4.18
CA SER A 42 4.52 -3.67 -5.17
C SER A 42 4.18 -5.11 -4.78
N LEU A 43 2.92 -5.35 -4.44
CA LEU A 43 2.32 -6.67 -4.31
C LEU A 43 1.80 -7.07 -5.69
N GLU A 44 2.19 -8.25 -6.20
CA GLU A 44 1.89 -8.63 -7.58
C GLU A 44 1.22 -10.00 -7.65
N GLY A 45 0.37 -10.17 -8.66
CA GLY A 45 -0.22 -11.46 -8.99
C GLY A 45 -1.24 -11.98 -7.98
N ASN A 46 -1.70 -13.20 -8.25
CA ASN A 46 -2.56 -13.96 -7.35
C ASN A 46 -1.78 -14.34 -6.08
N GLN A 47 -2.33 -13.98 -4.91
CA GLN A 47 -1.79 -14.36 -3.61
C GLN A 47 -2.67 -15.37 -2.84
N GLY A 48 -3.80 -15.76 -3.45
CA GLY A 48 -4.72 -16.75 -2.92
C GLY A 48 -6.02 -16.14 -2.41
N GLY A 49 -7.01 -17.01 -2.18
CA GLY A 49 -8.35 -16.63 -1.74
C GLY A 49 -8.46 -16.37 -0.24
N SER A 50 -7.50 -15.67 0.35
CA SER A 50 -7.46 -15.37 1.78
C SER A 50 -7.01 -13.93 2.03
N TRP A 51 -7.39 -13.38 3.18
CA TRP A 51 -6.89 -12.09 3.62
C TRP A 51 -5.45 -12.23 4.12
N HIS A 52 -4.61 -11.29 3.72
CA HIS A 52 -3.23 -11.19 4.12
C HIS A 52 -3.00 -9.85 4.82
N THR A 53 -1.99 -9.79 5.68
CA THR A 53 -1.59 -8.54 6.33
C THR A 53 -0.34 -7.99 5.65
N TYR A 54 -0.34 -6.69 5.38
CA TYR A 54 0.83 -5.95 4.94
C TYR A 54 1.33 -5.04 6.07
N SER A 55 2.64 -4.95 6.21
CA SER A 55 3.29 -3.99 7.12
C SER A 55 4.56 -3.44 6.51
N LYS A 56 4.76 -2.12 6.56
CA LYS A 56 6.01 -1.49 6.11
C LYS A 56 6.41 -0.29 6.94
N ASP A 57 7.70 -0.26 7.30
CA ASP A 57 8.36 0.91 7.86
C ASP A 57 8.61 1.95 6.77
N ILE A 58 8.26 3.20 7.05
CA ILE A 58 8.38 4.35 6.15
C ILE A 58 9.07 5.48 6.89
N THR A 59 10.28 5.83 6.45
CA THR A 59 11.06 6.94 7.02
C THR A 59 11.18 8.05 6.01
N MET A 60 10.73 9.25 6.37
CA MET A 60 10.71 10.42 5.50
C MET A 60 11.31 11.64 6.17
N ASN A 61 12.14 12.39 5.44
CA ASN A 61 12.83 13.58 5.94
C ASN A 61 12.04 14.88 5.71
N THR A 62 10.92 14.81 4.99
CA THR A 62 10.06 15.96 4.65
C THR A 62 8.59 15.59 4.87
N LYS A 63 7.71 16.58 4.78
CA LYS A 63 6.26 16.30 4.70
C LYS A 63 5.97 15.44 3.47
N PHE A 64 5.06 14.49 3.61
CA PHE A 64 4.75 13.51 2.57
C PHE A 64 3.32 12.97 2.71
N GLN A 65 2.82 12.30 1.69
CA GLN A 65 1.60 11.47 1.75
C GLN A 65 1.95 10.04 1.40
N ILE A 66 1.14 9.10 1.88
CA ILE A 66 1.15 7.70 1.45
C ILE A 66 -0.07 7.50 0.57
N PHE A 67 0.07 6.78 -0.53
CA PHE A 67 -1.08 6.36 -1.32
C PHE A 67 -0.96 4.93 -1.82
N LEU A 68 -2.12 4.27 -1.84
CA LEU A 68 -2.31 2.91 -2.32
C LEU A 68 -2.92 2.98 -3.71
N GLU A 69 -2.26 2.33 -4.66
CA GLU A 69 -2.63 2.28 -6.08
C GLU A 69 -2.88 0.83 -6.49
N ALA A 70 -4.11 0.54 -6.92
CA ALA A 70 -4.45 -0.74 -7.54
C ALA A 70 -4.35 -0.59 -9.06
N ILE A 71 -3.56 -1.45 -9.69
CA ILE A 71 -3.41 -1.56 -11.14
C ILE A 71 -4.11 -2.85 -11.55
N ILE A 72 -5.27 -2.69 -12.17
CA ILE A 72 -6.08 -3.80 -12.69
C ILE A 72 -5.53 -4.27 -14.05
N GLY A 73 -5.70 -5.57 -14.35
CA GLY A 73 -5.46 -6.13 -15.67
C GLY A 73 -6.52 -5.71 -16.71
N GLY A 74 -6.45 -6.28 -17.91
CA GLY A 74 -7.39 -5.98 -19.00
C GLY A 74 -8.70 -6.78 -18.97
N THR A 75 -8.95 -7.51 -17.89
CA THR A 75 -9.91 -8.61 -17.80
C THR A 75 -10.51 -8.62 -16.39
N ASP A 76 -11.74 -9.12 -16.25
CA ASP A 76 -12.48 -9.15 -14.98
C ASP A 76 -12.25 -10.43 -14.15
N ASN A 77 -11.27 -11.28 -14.51
CA ASN A 77 -10.99 -12.53 -13.79
C ASN A 77 -10.12 -12.32 -12.54
N GLY A 78 -10.53 -11.43 -11.64
CA GLY A 78 -9.90 -11.29 -10.33
C GLY A 78 -10.47 -10.16 -9.47
N ASP A 79 -10.28 -10.30 -8.17
CA ASP A 79 -10.73 -9.37 -7.15
C ASP A 79 -9.53 -8.82 -6.36
N MET A 80 -9.51 -7.50 -6.19
CA MET A 80 -8.58 -6.80 -5.31
C MET A 80 -9.38 -6.03 -4.26
N ALA A 81 -9.09 -6.30 -2.99
CA ALA A 81 -9.64 -5.55 -1.87
C ALA A 81 -8.54 -5.23 -0.86
N PHE A 82 -8.73 -4.16 -0.10
CA PHE A 82 -7.94 -3.83 1.06
C PHE A 82 -8.86 -3.22 2.11
N ASP A 83 -8.53 -3.44 3.38
CA ASP A 83 -9.32 -2.97 4.51
C ASP A 83 -8.41 -2.64 5.70
N ASP A 84 -8.98 -2.00 6.73
CA ASP A 84 -8.32 -1.77 8.02
C ASP A 84 -6.94 -1.11 7.86
N VAL A 85 -6.92 0.04 7.19
CA VAL A 85 -5.69 0.80 6.90
C VAL A 85 -5.28 1.65 8.11
N TYR A 86 -4.09 1.38 8.64
CA TYR A 86 -3.52 2.10 9.77
C TYR A 86 -2.17 2.71 9.42
N ILE A 87 -1.94 3.92 9.96
CA ILE A 87 -0.64 4.61 9.91
C ILE A 87 -0.29 5.02 11.34
N PHE A 88 0.76 4.41 11.88
CA PHE A 88 1.27 4.71 13.22
C PHE A 88 2.60 5.44 13.14
N ARG A 89 2.93 6.28 14.13
CA ARG A 89 4.29 6.80 14.27
C ARG A 89 5.22 5.73 14.86
N GLY A 90 6.45 5.69 14.39
CA GLY A 90 7.47 4.70 14.75
C GLY A 90 7.47 3.48 13.83
N ARG A 91 8.28 2.47 14.18
CA ARG A 91 8.41 1.22 13.43
C ARG A 91 7.26 0.26 13.66
N CYS A 92 7.05 -0.64 12.72
CA CYS A 92 6.17 -1.78 12.83
C CYS A 92 6.71 -2.75 13.88
N ILE A 93 5.87 -3.07 14.88
CA ILE A 93 6.15 -4.06 15.93
C ILE A 93 5.70 -5.44 15.45
N ALA A 94 6.58 -6.44 15.46
CA ALA A 94 6.23 -7.82 15.11
C ALA A 94 5.05 -8.36 15.95
#